data_AF-A0A970W5W9-F1
#
_entry.id   AF-A0A970W5W9-F1
#
_cell.length_a   1.000
_cell.length_b   1.000
_cell.length_c   1.000
_cell.angle_alpha   90.00
_cell.angle_beta   90.00
_cell.angle_gamma   90.00
#
_symmetry.space_group_name_H-M   'P 1'
#
loop_
_entity.id
_entity.type
_entity.pdbx_description
1 polymer ?
#
loop_
_entity_poly.entity_id
_entity_poly.type
_entity_poly.pdbx_seq_one_letter_code
_entity_poly.pdbx_strand_id
1 'polypeptide(L)' 'YPHNYANAAAIRAIMEASPRALVSVSGHFHPGCEATRHNGVTYLCGGAFCEAPHPYYVIEIETAGVSIQAFRLG' A
#
# COMPACT_ATOMS: atom_id res chain seq x y z
N TYR A 1 7.23 -7.12 9.65
CA TYR A 1 8.12 -7.03 8.47
C TYR A 1 9.35 -6.21 8.86
N PRO A 2 10.58 -6.74 8.72
CA PRO A 2 11.77 -6.08 9.27
C PRO A 2 12.48 -5.14 8.27
N HIS A 3 12.03 -5.04 7.03
CA HIS A 3 12.62 -4.12 6.05
C HIS A 3 11.80 -2.85 5.98
N ASN A 4 12.41 -1.73 6.30
CA ASN A 4 11.78 -0.43 6.19
C ASN A 4 12.82 0.58 5.73
N TYR A 5 12.37 1.73 5.24
CA TYR A 5 13.28 2.84 5.03
C TYR A 5 13.94 3.24 6.34
N ALA A 6 15.22 3.60 6.31
CA ALA A 6 15.95 4.04 7.50
C ALA A 6 15.25 5.24 8.19
N ASN A 7 14.58 6.08 7.42
CA ASN A 7 13.81 7.25 7.86
C ASN A 7 12.28 7.04 7.77
N ALA A 8 11.79 5.80 7.87
CA ALA A 8 10.37 5.47 7.69
C ALA A 8 9.43 6.28 8.59
N ALA A 9 9.84 6.56 9.83
CA ALA A 9 9.06 7.40 10.75
C ALA A 9 8.85 8.82 10.22
N ALA A 10 9.90 9.43 9.65
CA ALA A 10 9.81 10.77 9.07
C ALA A 10 8.95 10.81 7.81
N ILE A 11 9.12 9.82 6.92
CA ILE A 11 8.29 9.67 5.71
C ILE A 11 6.81 9.54 6.10
N ARG A 12 6.53 8.69 7.08
CA ARG A 12 5.18 8.46 7.60
C ARG A 12 4.59 9.73 8.21
N ALA A 13 5.32 10.46 9.04
CA ALA A 13 4.86 11.72 9.62
C ALA A 13 4.48 12.76 8.56
N ILE A 14 5.25 12.86 7.47
CA ILE A 14 4.94 13.78 6.37
C ILE A 14 3.65 13.38 5.66
N MET A 15 3.47 12.09 5.34
CA MET A 15 2.25 11.62 4.68
C MET A 15 1.02 11.79 5.57
N GLU A 16 1.12 11.44 6.85
CA GLU A 16 0.00 11.48 7.80
C GLU A 16 -0.41 12.92 8.17
N ALA A 17 0.48 13.90 8.00
CA ALA A 17 0.14 15.32 8.18
C ALA A 17 -0.63 15.93 6.99
N SER A 18 -0.74 15.21 5.87
CA SER A 18 -1.42 15.69 4.67
C SER A 18 -2.95 15.73 4.86
N PRO A 19 -3.64 16.81 4.47
CA PRO A 19 -5.10 16.85 4.45
C PRO A 19 -5.71 16.07 3.27
N ARG A 20 -4.88 15.52 2.37
CA ARG A 20 -5.33 14.80 1.17
C ARG A 20 -5.49 13.32 1.47
N ALA A 21 -6.43 12.66 0.77
CA ALA A 21 -6.43 11.21 0.67
C ALA A 21 -5.11 10.75 0.02
N LEU A 22 -4.36 9.90 0.71
CA LEU A 22 -3.06 9.40 0.25
C LEU A 22 -3.02 7.87 0.27
N VAL A 23 -2.36 7.33 -0.74
CA VAL A 23 -2.02 5.91 -0.84
C VAL A 23 -0.52 5.78 -0.96
N SER A 24 0.11 5.06 -0.04
CA SER A 24 1.51 4.65 -0.11
C SER A 24 1.58 3.25 -0.72
N VAL A 25 2.08 3.14 -1.95
CA VAL A 25 2.23 1.88 -2.67
C VAL A 25 3.69 1.40 -2.58
N SER A 26 3.89 0.17 -2.12
CA SER A 26 5.20 -0.47 -2.01
C SER A 26 5.16 -1.93 -2.44
N GLY A 27 6.34 -2.55 -2.51
CA GLY A 27 6.53 -3.98 -2.77
C GLY A 27 7.67 -4.51 -1.90
N HIS A 28 8.63 -5.22 -2.51
CA HIS A 28 9.81 -5.82 -1.87
C HIS A 28 9.52 -7.01 -0.96
N PHE A 29 8.46 -6.97 -0.15
CA PHE A 29 7.95 -8.17 0.50
C PHE A 29 7.12 -8.97 -0.50
N HIS A 30 7.69 -10.01 -1.09
CA HIS A 30 7.02 -10.78 -2.15
C HIS A 30 5.63 -11.32 -1.77
N PRO A 31 5.38 -11.80 -0.55
CA PRO A 31 4.03 -12.20 -0.14
C PRO A 31 3.02 -11.03 -0.11
N GLY A 32 3.49 -9.79 -0.07
CA GLY A 32 2.67 -8.61 0.18
C GLY A 32 2.07 -8.60 1.59
N CYS A 33 1.20 -7.63 1.87
CA CYS A 33 0.38 -7.63 3.06
C CYS A 33 -0.99 -7.00 2.79
N GLU A 34 -1.95 -7.24 3.68
CA GLU A 34 -3.23 -6.54 3.61
C GLU A 34 -3.02 -5.03 3.67
N ALA A 35 -3.82 -4.31 2.87
CA ALA A 35 -3.80 -2.87 2.92
C ALA A 35 -4.26 -2.40 4.30
N THR A 36 -3.51 -1.47 4.89
CA THR A 36 -3.83 -0.94 6.22
C THR A 36 -4.06 0.56 6.12
N ARG A 37 -5.02 1.06 6.91
CA ARG A 37 -5.27 2.50 7.03
C ARG A 37 -4.76 2.99 8.37
N HIS A 38 -3.95 4.03 8.35
CA HIS A 38 -3.43 4.66 9.56
C HIS A 38 -3.31 6.17 9.36
N ASN A 39 -3.85 6.95 10.30
CA ASN A 39 -3.82 8.42 10.28
C ASN A 39 -4.13 9.05 8.90
N GLY A 40 -5.21 8.59 8.26
CA GLY A 40 -5.66 9.13 6.97
C GLY A 40 -4.93 8.61 5.73
N VAL A 41 -3.84 7.86 5.88
CA VAL A 41 -3.08 7.26 4.78
C VAL A 41 -3.42 5.77 4.65
N THR A 42 -3.62 5.31 3.40
CA THR A 42 -3.73 3.88 3.08
C THR A 42 -2.37 3.35 2.63
N TYR A 43 -1.89 2.28 3.25
CA TYR A 43 -0.62 1.63 2.94
C TYR A 43 -0.87 0.30 2.26
N LEU A 44 -0.32 0.11 1.06
CA LEU A 44 -0.39 -1.12 0.29
C LEU A 44 1.03 -1.66 0.06
N CYS A 45 1.31 -2.87 0.55
CA CYS A 45 2.45 -3.65 0.09
C CYS A 45 1.96 -4.74 -0.85
N GLY A 46 2.07 -4.52 -2.16
CA GLY A 46 1.62 -5.46 -3.17
C GLY A 46 2.48 -6.72 -3.19
N GLY A 47 1.85 -7.88 -3.37
CA GLY A 47 2.55 -9.13 -3.63
C GLY A 47 3.26 -9.10 -4.97
N ALA A 48 4.35 -9.88 -5.09
CA ALA A 48 5.14 -9.95 -6.31
C ALA A 48 4.36 -10.70 -7.40
N PHE A 49 4.16 -10.06 -8.55
CA PHE A 49 3.44 -10.67 -9.68
C PHE A 49 4.11 -11.95 -10.21
N CYS A 50 5.43 -12.11 -10.05
CA CYS A 50 6.13 -13.32 -10.50
C CYS A 50 5.83 -14.57 -9.66
N GLU A 51 5.25 -14.42 -8.47
CA GLU A 51 4.87 -15.54 -7.61
C GLU A 51 3.40 -15.90 -7.84
N ALA A 52 3.11 -17.19 -8.02
CA ALA A 52 1.73 -17.67 -8.08
C ALA A 52 1.01 -17.31 -6.77
N PRO A 53 -0.25 -16.80 -6.81
CA PRO A 53 -1.17 -16.79 -7.95
C PRO A 53 -1.16 -15.48 -8.77
N HIS A 54 0.02 -14.89 -8.99
CA HIS A 54 0.24 -13.71 -9.84
C HIS A 54 -0.66 -12.52 -9.47
N PRO A 55 -0.51 -11.99 -8.24
CA PRO A 55 -1.40 -10.96 -7.73
C PRO A 55 -1.22 -9.64 -8.49
N TYR A 56 -2.34 -8.95 -8.73
CA TYR A 56 -2.36 -7.57 -9.20
C TYR A 56 -3.46 -6.77 -8.49
N TYR A 57 -3.36 -5.45 -8.49
CA TYR A 57 -4.22 -4.58 -7.70
C TYR A 57 -4.78 -3.46 -8.55
N VAL A 58 -6.07 -3.16 -8.38
CA VAL A 58 -6.70 -1.94 -8.91
C VAL A 58 -6.94 -1.00 -7.74
N ILE A 59 -6.41 0.21 -7.84
CA ILE A 59 -6.52 1.25 -6.82
C ILE A 59 -7.35 2.39 -7.40
N GLU A 60 -8.45 2.73 -6.72
CA GLU A 60 -9.30 3.86 -7.08
C GLU A 60 -9.22 4.90 -5.98
N ILE A 61 -9.03 6.17 -6.37
CA ILE A 61 -8.91 7.30 -5.46
C ILE A 61 -9.99 8.31 -5.86
N GLU A 62 -10.94 8.51 -4.96
CA GLU A 62 -12.06 9.43 -5.14
C GLU A 62 -12.14 10.42 -3.97
N THR A 63 -13.03 11.41 -4.08
CA THR A 63 -13.32 12.34 -2.99
C THR A 63 -13.78 11.63 -1.72
N ALA A 64 -14.54 10.52 -1.86
CA ALA A 64 -15.06 9.75 -0.73
C ALA A 64 -14.00 8.88 -0.03
N GLY A 65 -12.89 8.59 -0.69
CA GLY A 65 -11.81 7.78 -0.13
C GLY A 65 -11.04 6.97 -1.16
N VAL A 66 -10.38 5.92 -0.67
CA VAL A 66 -9.54 5.02 -1.45
C VAL A 66 -10.15 3.63 -1.41
N SER A 67 -10.33 3.02 -2.59
CA SER A 67 -10.68 1.61 -2.75
C SER A 67 -9.47 0.85 -3.29
N ILE A 68 -9.24 -0.37 -2.80
CA ILE A 68 -8.18 -1.26 -3.32
C ILE A 68 -8.81 -2.63 -3.52
N GLN A 69 -8.75 -3.11 -4.76
CA GLN A 69 -9.21 -4.44 -5.14
C GLN A 69 -7.99 -5.29 -5.51
N ALA A 70 -7.89 -6.47 -4.92
CA ALA A 70 -6.83 -7.43 -5.18
C ALA A 70 -7.36 -8.56 -6.08
N PHE A 71 -6.63 -8.83 -7.15
CA PHE A 71 -6.93 -9.86 -8.14
C PHE A 71 -5.75 -10.82 -8.25
N ARG A 72 -6.00 -11.96 -8.89
CA ARG A 72 -5.03 -13.04 -9.12
C ARG A 72 -5.16 -13.51 -10.55
N LEU A 73 -4.03 -13.69 -11.23
CA LEU A 73 -3.99 -14.28 -12.56
C LEU A 73 -3.60 -15.76 -12.40
N GLY A 74 -4.55 -16.61 -11.98
CA GLY A 74 -4.32 -18.03 -11.71
C GLY A 74 -5.59 -18.79 -11.40
#